data_AF-A0A7S0EQ52-F1
#
_entry.id   AF-A0A7S0EQ52-F1
#
_cell.length_a   1.000
_cell.length_b   1.000
_cell.length_c   1.000
_cell.angle_alpha   90.00
_cell.angle_beta   90.00
_cell.angle_gamma   90.00
#
_symmetry.space_group_name_H-M   'P 1'
#
loop_
_entity.id
_entity.type
_entity.pdbx_description
1 polymer ?
#
loop_
_entity_poly.entity_id
_entity_poly.type
_entity_poly.pdbx_seq_one_letter_code
_entity_poly.pdbx_strand_id
1 'polypeptide(L)'
;GSLSGSSADALDGVPLVAGIATLLRQFHREHTLRYLSLLDQYVRAQLHAAFSQAPRPVDNPPEVATMLLLLESFCDYAEVSAAELPAYLRTVMPSLRVR
;
A
#
# COMPACT_ATOMS: atom_id res chain seq x y z
N GLY A 1 24.84 14.70 -4.43
CA GLY A 1 24.71 14.82 -2.96
C GLY A 1 24.15 13.52 -2.45
N SER A 2 24.92 12.81 -1.63
CA SER A 2 24.53 11.54 -1.02
C SER A 2 23.38 11.79 -0.03
N LEU A 3 22.24 11.12 -0.22
CA LEU A 3 21.16 11.06 0.78
C LEU A 3 21.49 9.94 1.77
N SER A 4 22.38 10.25 2.70
CA SER A 4 22.61 9.45 3.89
C SER A 4 21.80 10.02 5.06
N GLY A 5 20.88 9.22 5.59
CA GLY A 5 20.52 9.24 7.01
C GLY A 5 19.11 9.75 7.35
N SER A 6 18.15 8.83 7.46
CA SER A 6 17.88 8.23 8.77
C SER A 6 17.16 6.90 8.61
N SER A 7 17.64 5.89 9.32
CA SER A 7 16.95 4.63 9.58
C SER A 7 15.70 4.79 10.49
N ALA A 8 15.17 6.02 10.62
CA ALA A 8 13.93 6.31 11.33
C ALA A 8 12.68 6.20 10.43
N ASP A 9 12.80 6.42 9.11
CA ASP A 9 11.67 6.28 8.18
C ASP A 9 11.20 4.81 8.03
N ALA A 10 12.08 3.85 8.33
CA ALA A 10 11.72 2.43 8.41
C ALA A 10 11.13 2.03 9.77
N LEU A 11 11.33 2.84 10.81
CA LEU A 11 11.12 2.45 12.21
C LEU A 11 9.64 2.52 12.62
N ASP A 12 8.86 3.44 12.03
CA ASP A 12 7.44 3.64 12.39
C ASP A 12 6.45 2.91 11.45
N GLY A 13 6.89 2.51 10.26
CA GLY A 13 6.02 1.83 9.30
C GLY A 13 5.51 0.48 9.81
N VAL A 14 6.39 -0.30 10.45
CA VAL A 14 6.04 -1.62 10.98
C VAL A 14 5.06 -1.55 12.16
N PRO A 15 5.30 -0.75 13.23
CA PRO A 15 4.32 -0.57 14.31
C PRO A 15 2.98 -0.02 13.83
N LEU A 16 2.97 0.91 12.87
CA LEU A 16 1.73 1.44 12.28
C LEU A 16 0.92 0.33 11.59
N VAL A 17 1.57 -0.42 10.70
CA VAL A 17 0.94 -1.52 9.96
C VAL A 17 0.41 -2.59 10.93
N ALA A 18 1.23 -3.00 11.91
CA ALA A 18 0.83 -3.97 12.91
C ALA A 18 -0.35 -3.45 13.76
N GLY A 19 -0.36 -2.16 14.10
CA GLY A 19 -1.45 -1.51 14.83
C GLY A 19 -2.75 -1.50 14.04
N ILE A 20 -2.71 -1.12 12.76
CA ILE A 20 -3.89 -1.14 11.87
C ILE A 20 -4.40 -2.56 11.70
N ALA A 21 -3.51 -3.53 11.42
CA ALA A 21 -3.88 -4.93 11.29
C ALA A 21 -4.52 -5.46 12.57
N THR A 22 -3.93 -5.17 13.73
CA THR A 22 -4.46 -5.58 15.04
C THR A 22 -5.83 -4.98 15.32
N LEU A 23 -6.02 -3.68 15.03
CA LEU A 23 -7.30 -3.00 15.17
C LEU A 23 -8.35 -3.64 14.27
N LEU A 24 -8.04 -3.89 12.99
CA LEU A 24 -9.00 -4.47 12.05
C LEU A 24 -9.36 -5.91 12.38
N ARG A 25 -8.44 -6.70 13.00
CA ARG A 25 -8.74 -8.05 13.49
C ARG A 25 -9.79 -8.08 14.60
N GLN A 26 -10.04 -6.97 15.29
CA GLN A 26 -11.09 -6.89 16.32
C GLN A 26 -12.50 -6.80 15.71
N PHE A 27 -12.62 -6.51 14.41
CA PHE A 27 -13.89 -6.39 13.69
C PHE A 27 -14.12 -7.59 12.75
N HIS A 28 -15.33 -7.67 12.18
CA HIS A 28 -15.61 -8.65 11.14
C HIS A 28 -14.70 -8.45 9.92
N ARG A 29 -14.34 -9.57 9.25
CA ARG A 29 -13.44 -9.58 8.08
C ARG A 29 -13.86 -8.59 6.98
N GLU A 30 -15.16 -8.31 6.85
CA GLU A 30 -15.70 -7.29 5.95
C GLU A 30 -15.02 -5.92 6.10
N HIS A 31 -14.68 -5.50 7.32
CA HIS A 31 -13.99 -4.22 7.55
C HIS A 31 -12.59 -4.21 6.97
N THR A 32 -11.87 -5.34 7.04
CA THR A 32 -10.56 -5.49 6.40
C THR A 32 -10.68 -5.40 4.89
N LEU A 33 -11.67 -6.07 4.29
CA LEU A 33 -11.90 -6.02 2.85
C LEU A 33 -12.33 -4.63 2.37
N ARG A 34 -13.16 -3.93 3.16
CA ARG A 34 -13.56 -2.55 2.89
C ARG A 34 -12.39 -1.59 3.00
N TYR A 35 -11.51 -1.77 3.98
CA TYR A 35 -10.27 -1.01 4.11
C TYR A 35 -9.37 -1.20 2.87
N LEU A 36 -9.15 -2.43 2.43
CA LEU A 36 -8.40 -2.73 1.20
C LEU A 36 -9.02 -2.07 -0.03
N SER A 37 -10.35 -2.07 -0.13
CA SER A 37 -11.08 -1.42 -1.23
C SER A 37 -10.87 0.11 -1.24
N LEU A 38 -10.78 0.73 -0.07
CA LEU A 38 -10.47 2.17 0.06
C LEU A 38 -9.02 2.46 -0.35
N LEU A 39 -8.07 1.62 0.03
CA LEU A 39 -6.67 1.76 -0.38
C LEU A 39 -6.51 1.59 -1.91
N ASP A 40 -7.21 0.61 -2.48
CA ASP A 40 -7.28 0.37 -3.92
C ASP A 40 -7.83 1.59 -4.68
N GLN A 41 -8.88 2.21 -4.14
CA GLN A 41 -9.42 3.46 -4.69
C GLN A 41 -8.43 4.63 -4.55
N TYR A 42 -7.76 4.77 -3.41
CA TYR A 42 -6.76 5.81 -3.16
C TYR A 42 -5.62 5.73 -4.18
N VAL A 43 -5.02 4.55 -4.37
CA VAL A 43 -3.92 4.36 -5.31
C VAL A 43 -4.34 4.75 -6.73
N ARG A 44 -5.52 4.32 -7.19
CA ARG A 44 -6.04 4.69 -8.51
C ARG A 44 -6.27 6.19 -8.65
N ALA A 45 -6.81 6.84 -7.61
CA ALA A 45 -7.04 8.28 -7.63
C ALA A 45 -5.72 9.07 -7.75
N GLN A 46 -4.69 8.66 -7.01
CA GLN A 46 -3.38 9.31 -7.07
C GLN A 46 -2.70 9.13 -8.42
N LEU A 47 -2.78 7.92 -9.01
CA LEU A 47 -2.28 7.70 -10.35
C LEU A 47 -3.05 8.52 -11.38
N HIS A 48 -4.38 8.54 -11.31
CA HIS A 48 -5.20 9.35 -12.21
C HIS A 48 -4.83 10.83 -12.13
N ALA A 49 -4.60 11.36 -10.92
CA ALA A 49 -4.15 12.74 -10.73
C ALA A 49 -2.76 12.98 -11.36
N ALA A 50 -1.82 12.04 -11.17
CA ALA A 50 -0.47 12.15 -11.75
C ALA A 50 -0.47 12.10 -13.28
N PHE A 51 -1.23 11.18 -13.88
CA PHE A 51 -1.38 11.09 -15.34
C PHE A 51 -2.11 12.30 -15.94
N SER A 52 -2.98 12.96 -15.16
CA SER A 52 -3.64 14.20 -15.57
C SER A 52 -2.67 15.39 -15.64
N GLN A 53 -1.59 15.36 -14.87
CA GLN A 53 -0.56 16.40 -14.85
C GLN A 53 0.56 16.15 -15.87
N ALA A 54 0.87 14.89 -16.16
CA ALA A 54 1.87 14.51 -17.15
C ALA A 54 1.45 13.24 -17.91
N PRO A 55 1.47 13.24 -19.26
CA PRO A 55 1.01 12.11 -20.07
C PRO A 55 1.87 10.84 -19.94
N ARG A 56 3.08 10.92 -19.35
CA ARG A 56 3.95 9.76 -19.08
C ARG A 56 4.86 10.01 -17.88
N PRO A 57 4.38 9.82 -16.63
CA PRO A 57 5.24 9.81 -15.46
C PRO A 57 6.29 8.69 -15.60
N VAL A 58 7.56 9.03 -15.33
CA VAL A 58 8.70 8.09 -15.42
C VAL A 58 8.69 7.12 -14.24
N ASP A 59 8.17 7.57 -13.10
CA ASP A 59 8.07 6.83 -11.85
C ASP A 59 6.67 6.95 -11.25
N ASN A 60 6.31 6.02 -10.36
CA ASN A 60 5.11 6.15 -9.55
C ASN A 60 5.22 7.38 -8.64
N PRO A 61 4.10 8.10 -8.39
CA PRO A 61 4.07 9.15 -7.38
C PRO A 61 4.57 8.61 -6.02
N PRO A 62 5.30 9.41 -5.23
CA PRO A 62 5.86 8.97 -3.95
C PRO A 62 4.78 8.49 -2.96
N GLU A 63 3.58 9.07 -3.02
CA GLU A 63 2.42 8.65 -2.23
C GLU A 63 1.93 7.25 -2.63
N VAL A 64 1.97 6.94 -3.93
CA VAL A 64 1.61 5.61 -4.46
C VAL A 64 2.65 4.58 -4.04
N ALA A 65 3.95 4.90 -4.19
CA ALA A 65 5.03 4.01 -3.79
C ALA A 65 4.97 3.67 -2.28
N THR A 66 4.81 4.70 -1.44
CA THR A 66 4.67 4.53 0.01
C THR A 66 3.45 3.68 0.37
N MET A 67 2.30 3.94 -0.26
CA MET A 67 1.08 3.17 0.00
C MET A 67 1.22 1.71 -0.41
N LEU A 68 1.87 1.42 -1.53
CA LEU A 68 2.09 0.06 -1.99
C LEU A 68 3.02 -0.73 -1.04
N LEU A 69 4.06 -0.09 -0.49
CA LEU A 69 4.93 -0.68 0.52
C LEU A 69 4.19 -0.98 1.85
N LEU A 70 3.35 -0.03 2.27
CA LEU A 70 2.48 -0.19 3.44
C LEU A 70 1.51 -1.36 3.25
N LEU A 71 0.89 -1.45 2.07
CA LEU A 71 -0.08 -2.49 1.73
C LEU A 71 0.56 -3.89 1.68
N GLU A 72 1.78 -3.99 1.14
CA GLU A 72 2.55 -5.24 1.15
C GLU A 72 2.76 -5.74 2.57
N SER A 73 3.28 -4.88 3.44
CA SER A 73 3.47 -5.19 4.86
C SER A 73 2.13 -5.52 5.51
N PHE A 74 1.07 -4.76 5.23
CA PHE A 74 -0.25 -4.98 5.80
C PHE A 74 -0.82 -6.36 5.44
N CYS A 75 -0.64 -6.84 4.20
CA CYS A 75 -1.16 -8.14 3.82
C CYS A 75 -0.52 -9.28 4.62
N ASP A 76 0.78 -9.15 4.92
CA ASP A 76 1.48 -10.12 5.76
C ASP A 76 0.98 -10.07 7.21
N TYR A 77 0.83 -8.87 7.79
CA TYR A 77 0.32 -8.73 9.16
C TYR A 77 -1.19 -9.05 9.28
N ALA A 78 -2.00 -8.80 8.27
CA ALA A 78 -3.46 -9.01 8.33
C ALA A 78 -3.89 -10.38 7.77
N GLU A 79 -2.94 -11.23 7.38
CA GLU A 79 -3.16 -12.54 6.77
C GLU A 79 -4.15 -12.45 5.60
N VAL A 80 -3.93 -11.46 4.73
CA VAL A 80 -4.76 -11.22 3.54
C VAL A 80 -4.16 -11.99 2.39
N SER A 81 -4.94 -12.90 1.81
CA SER A 81 -4.54 -13.63 0.63
C SER A 81 -4.66 -12.78 -0.64
N ALA A 82 -3.86 -13.07 -1.66
CA ALA A 82 -3.95 -12.36 -2.94
C ALA A 82 -5.33 -12.48 -3.63
N ALA A 83 -6.12 -13.50 -3.26
CA ALA A 83 -7.48 -13.69 -3.77
C ALA A 83 -8.49 -12.69 -3.18
N GLU A 84 -8.23 -12.18 -1.97
CA GLU A 84 -9.05 -11.20 -1.28
C GLU A 84 -8.74 -9.75 -1.69
N LEU A 85 -7.64 -9.55 -2.43
CA LEU A 85 -7.24 -8.23 -2.90
C LEU A 85 -8.19 -7.71 -3.98
N PRO A 86 -8.53 -6.41 -3.93
CA PRO A 86 -9.18 -5.74 -5.04
C PRO A 86 -8.40 -5.86 -6.35
N ALA A 87 -9.11 -5.79 -7.47
CA ALA A 87 -8.58 -6.15 -8.79
C ALA A 87 -7.30 -5.40 -9.19
N TYR A 88 -7.22 -4.10 -8.89
CA TYR A 88 -6.05 -3.30 -9.25
C TYR A 88 -4.86 -3.61 -8.33
N LEU A 89 -5.04 -3.62 -7.01
CA LEU A 89 -4.00 -4.06 -6.07
C LEU A 89 -3.46 -5.47 -6.38
N ARG A 90 -4.34 -6.42 -6.72
CA ARG A 90 -3.96 -7.78 -7.11
C ARG A 90 -3.06 -7.83 -8.34
N THR A 91 -3.15 -6.83 -9.24
CA THR A 91 -2.33 -6.73 -10.44
C THR A 91 -0.95 -6.12 -10.13
N VAL A 92 -0.90 -5.13 -9.24
CA VAL A 92 0.32 -4.37 -8.95
C VAL A 92 1.19 -5.04 -7.88
N MET A 93 0.59 -5.64 -6.84
CA MET A 93 1.33 -6.25 -5.73
C MET A 93 2.28 -7.40 -6.10
N PRO A 94 1.93 -8.34 -7.00
CA PRO A 94 2.87 -9.40 -7.40
C PRO A 94 4.15 -8.86 -8.06
N SER A 95 4.07 -7.67 -8.66
CA SER A 95 5.23 -7.01 -9.30
C SER A 95 6.20 -6.40 -8.29
N LEU A 96 5.77 -6.20 -7.03
CA LEU A 96 6.58 -5.67 -5.94
C LEU A 96 7.36 -6.76 -5.20
N ARG A 97 6.76 -7.95 -5.00
CA ARG A 97 7.39 -9.10 -4.32
C ARG A 97 8.59 -9.72 -5.07
N VAL A 98 8.84 -9.31 -6.31
CA VAL A 98 9.92 -9.84 -7.18
C VAL A 98 11.13 -8.90 -7.24
N ARG A 99 11.17 -7.83 -6.44
CA ARG A 99 12.33 -6.94 -6.33
C ARG A 99 13.24 -7.28 -5.16
#